data_AF-A0A948XAN9-F1
#
_entry.id   AF-A0A948XAN9-F1
#
_cell.length_a   1.000
_cell.length_b   1.000
_cell.length_c   1.000
_cell.angle_alpha   90.00
_cell.angle_beta   90.00
_cell.angle_gamma   90.00
#
_symmetry.space_group_name_H-M   'P 1'
#
loop_
_entity.id
_entity.type
_entity.pdbx_description
1 polymer ?
#
loop_
_entity_poly.entity_id
_entity_poly.type
_entity_poly.pdbx_seq_one_letter_code
_entity_poly.pdbx_strand_id
1 'polypeptide(L)'
;MQVFSRLAMGTAVLAVSAAGLAGCSSIKDHRGYLVDQALVDSVQPGIDNKLSVEKMLGRPTLVSPFGEPVWYYVSIDTKQPAFGRPRTSDEMVLKVRFDDAGNVRAIERSGVEKVVRIDPDGHKTETLGAHRGFFEDLFGNIGTVGAPGAGGPSGDNTGRGPNGS
;
A
#
# COMPACT_ATOMS: atom_id res chain seq x y z
N MET A 1 -6.03 -39.78 48.10
CA MET A 1 -5.97 -38.30 48.03
C MET A 1 -4.95 -37.76 47.00
N GLN A 2 -3.72 -38.30 46.92
CA GLN A 2 -2.69 -37.78 46.00
C GLN A 2 -3.01 -37.95 44.48
N VAL A 3 -3.74 -39.00 44.10
CA VAL A 3 -4.10 -39.28 42.69
C VAL A 3 -5.15 -38.29 42.17
N PHE A 4 -6.15 -37.94 42.99
CA PHE A 4 -7.17 -36.94 42.66
C PHE A 4 -6.60 -35.53 42.54
N SER A 5 -5.62 -35.16 43.38
CA SER A 5 -4.93 -33.87 43.30
C SER A 5 -4.05 -33.75 42.05
N ARG A 6 -3.38 -34.83 41.63
CA ARG A 6 -2.63 -34.88 40.36
C ARG A 6 -3.53 -34.80 39.12
N LEU A 7 -4.71 -35.43 39.16
CA LEU A 7 -5.70 -35.38 38.09
C LEU A 7 -6.33 -33.98 37.95
N ALA A 8 -6.65 -33.34 39.08
CA ALA A 8 -7.19 -31.98 39.11
C ALA A 8 -6.17 -30.91 38.67
N MET A 9 -4.88 -31.10 38.99
CA MET A 9 -3.82 -30.22 38.52
C MET A 9 -3.56 -30.39 37.01
N GLY A 10 -3.65 -31.62 36.49
CA GLY A 10 -3.53 -31.90 35.06
C GLY A 10 -4.64 -31.25 34.22
N THR A 11 -5.89 -31.32 34.68
CA THR A 11 -7.02 -30.67 34.00
C THR A 11 -6.96 -29.15 34.07
N ALA A 12 -6.51 -28.58 35.19
CA ALA A 12 -6.32 -27.12 35.31
C ALA A 12 -5.25 -26.58 34.36
N VAL A 13 -4.11 -27.28 34.21
CA VAL A 13 -3.05 -26.88 33.28
C VAL A 13 -3.51 -26.98 31.83
N LEU A 14 -4.27 -28.03 31.47
CA LEU A 14 -4.85 -28.19 30.13
C LEU A 14 -5.87 -27.08 29.81
N ALA A 15 -6.70 -26.69 30.77
CA ALA A 15 -7.66 -25.60 30.59
C ALA A 15 -6.98 -24.24 30.40
N VAL A 16 -5.94 -23.93 31.19
CA VAL A 16 -5.16 -22.68 31.07
C VAL A 16 -4.37 -22.63 29.75
N SER A 17 -3.77 -23.74 29.33
CA SER A 17 -3.04 -23.80 28.06
C SER A 17 -3.97 -23.72 26.84
N ALA A 18 -5.14 -24.35 26.89
CA ALA A 18 -6.17 -24.19 25.85
C ALA A 18 -6.68 -22.74 25.77
N ALA A 19 -6.87 -22.06 26.91
CA ALA A 19 -7.25 -20.65 26.94
C ALA A 19 -6.15 -19.73 26.36
N GLY A 20 -4.87 -20.07 26.55
CA GLY A 20 -3.74 -19.32 25.98
C GLY A 20 -3.64 -19.39 24.45
N LEU A 21 -4.14 -20.46 23.83
CA LEU A 21 -4.12 -20.63 22.36
C LEU A 21 -5.24 -19.85 21.63
N ALA A 22 -6.27 -19.39 22.34
CA ALA A 22 -7.39 -18.64 21.76
C ALA A 22 -6.97 -17.28 21.16
N GLY A 23 -5.80 -16.76 21.53
CA GLY A 23 -5.27 -15.49 21.00
C GLY A 23 -4.60 -15.58 19.63
N CYS A 24 -4.32 -16.79 19.13
CA CYS A 24 -3.69 -16.96 17.81
C CYS A 24 -4.72 -16.84 16.68
N SER A 25 -5.09 -15.61 16.32
CA SER A 25 -5.94 -15.33 15.15
C SER A 25 -5.19 -14.47 14.12
N SER A 26 -5.49 -14.70 12.83
CA SER A 26 -4.99 -13.86 11.75
C SER A 26 -5.76 -12.54 11.74
N ILE A 27 -5.05 -11.43 11.63
CA ILE A 27 -5.66 -10.12 11.39
C ILE A 27 -6.17 -10.12 9.94
N LYS A 28 -7.44 -9.79 9.76
CA LYS A 28 -8.08 -9.58 8.46
C LYS A 28 -8.31 -8.08 8.30
N ASP A 29 -7.98 -7.56 7.13
CA ASP A 29 -8.16 -6.15 6.80
C ASP A 29 -8.71 -6.03 5.38
N HIS A 30 -9.59 -5.04 5.17
CA HIS A 30 -10.26 -4.79 3.90
C HIS A 30 -9.97 -3.36 3.46
N ARG A 31 -9.59 -3.19 2.19
CA ARG A 31 -9.21 -1.89 1.64
C ARG A 31 -9.89 -1.61 0.32
N GLY A 32 -10.31 -0.35 0.16
CA GLY A 32 -10.88 0.16 -1.07
C GLY A 32 -12.40 0.06 -1.10
N TYR A 33 -12.94 -0.30 -2.27
CA TYR A 33 -14.38 -0.39 -2.49
C TYR A 33 -14.97 -1.63 -1.82
N LEU A 34 -16.07 -1.45 -1.08
CA LEU A 34 -16.85 -2.55 -0.52
C LEU A 34 -17.74 -3.13 -1.61
N VAL A 35 -17.47 -4.38 -1.95
CA VAL A 35 -18.12 -5.06 -3.08
C VAL A 35 -19.51 -5.55 -2.71
N ASP A 36 -20.52 -4.98 -3.34
CA ASP A 36 -21.85 -5.57 -3.41
C ASP A 36 -22.08 -6.13 -4.82
N GLN A 37 -22.21 -7.46 -4.92
CA GLN A 37 -22.39 -8.14 -6.19
C GLN A 37 -23.65 -7.69 -6.90
N ALA A 38 -24.76 -7.48 -6.18
CA ALA A 38 -26.02 -7.08 -6.77
C ALA A 38 -25.93 -5.67 -7.38
N LEU A 39 -25.21 -4.76 -6.74
CA LEU A 39 -24.99 -3.41 -7.26
C LEU A 39 -24.06 -3.42 -8.47
N VAL A 40 -22.95 -4.17 -8.40
CA VAL A 40 -22.00 -4.28 -9.51
C VAL A 40 -22.67 -4.87 -10.76
N ASP A 41 -23.48 -5.92 -10.59
CA ASP A 41 -24.19 -6.59 -11.68
C ASP A 41 -25.36 -5.74 -12.22
N SER A 42 -25.85 -4.76 -11.45
CA SER A 42 -26.93 -3.87 -11.87
C SER A 42 -26.51 -2.80 -12.88
N VAL A 43 -25.21 -2.48 -12.94
CA VAL A 43 -24.69 -1.47 -13.86
C VAL A 43 -24.67 -2.04 -15.28
N GLN A 44 -25.41 -1.40 -16.19
CA GLN A 44 -25.62 -1.87 -17.56
C GLN A 44 -24.94 -0.97 -18.60
N PRO A 45 -24.02 -1.52 -19.40
CA PRO A 45 -23.44 -0.81 -20.54
C PRO A 45 -24.52 -0.32 -21.51
N GLY A 46 -24.37 0.91 -22.01
CA GLY A 46 -25.29 1.54 -22.97
C GLY A 46 -26.55 2.15 -22.35
N ILE A 47 -26.85 1.89 -21.08
CA ILE A 47 -27.99 2.47 -20.35
C ILE A 47 -27.49 3.44 -19.28
N ASP A 48 -26.50 3.02 -18.51
CA ASP A 48 -25.96 3.81 -17.41
C ASP A 48 -24.96 4.88 -17.88
N ASN A 49 -24.84 5.94 -17.08
CA ASN A 49 -23.88 7.01 -17.27
C ASN A 49 -23.12 7.30 -15.98
N LYS A 50 -22.10 8.16 -16.04
CA LYS A 50 -21.25 8.50 -14.88
C LYS A 50 -22.06 8.84 -13.63
N LEU A 51 -23.15 9.60 -13.75
CA LEU A 51 -23.97 10.01 -12.62
C LEU A 51 -24.79 8.85 -12.04
N SER A 52 -25.34 7.96 -12.89
CA SER A 52 -26.06 6.78 -12.38
C SER A 52 -25.10 5.80 -11.70
N VAL A 53 -23.93 5.56 -12.30
CA VAL A 53 -22.87 4.73 -11.71
C VAL A 53 -22.41 5.28 -10.36
N GLU A 54 -22.15 6.59 -10.27
CA GLU A 54 -21.73 7.21 -9.01
C GLU A 54 -22.83 7.14 -7.94
N LYS A 55 -24.12 7.22 -8.32
CA LYS A 55 -25.23 7.06 -7.38
C LYS A 55 -25.39 5.61 -6.89
N MET A 56 -25.10 4.63 -7.73
CA MET A 56 -25.25 3.21 -7.40
C MET A 56 -24.03 2.65 -6.66
N LEU A 57 -22.83 2.90 -7.19
CA LEU A 57 -21.57 2.36 -6.66
C LEU A 57 -20.81 3.36 -5.78
N GLY A 58 -21.21 4.63 -5.75
CA GLY A 58 -20.44 5.67 -5.07
C GLY A 58 -19.23 6.14 -5.89
N ARG A 59 -18.39 6.93 -5.22
CA ARG A 59 -17.15 7.46 -5.83
C ARG A 59 -16.15 6.33 -6.09
N PRO A 60 -15.50 6.32 -7.27
CA PRO A 60 -14.50 5.31 -7.58
C PRO A 60 -13.28 5.43 -6.67
N THR A 61 -12.55 4.32 -6.51
CA THR A 61 -11.28 4.30 -5.78
C THR A 61 -10.23 5.17 -6.48
N LEU A 62 -10.17 5.07 -7.81
CA LEU A 62 -9.31 5.92 -8.63
C LEU A 62 -9.92 6.12 -10.02
N VAL A 63 -9.57 7.25 -10.63
CA VAL A 63 -9.94 7.61 -11.99
C VAL A 63 -8.68 7.57 -12.84
N SER A 64 -8.78 7.03 -14.06
CA SER A 64 -7.63 7.00 -14.99
C SER A 64 -7.11 8.42 -15.24
N PRO A 65 -5.85 8.72 -14.95
CA PRO A 65 -5.27 10.05 -15.23
C PRO A 65 -4.91 10.23 -16.71
N PHE A 66 -4.81 9.15 -17.48
CA PHE A 66 -4.38 9.17 -18.88
C PHE A 66 -5.26 8.27 -19.75
N GLY A 67 -5.37 8.60 -21.03
CA GLY A 67 -6.09 7.79 -22.02
C GLY A 67 -7.61 7.88 -21.89
N GLU A 68 -8.29 6.74 -22.04
CA GLU A 68 -9.76 6.66 -21.98
C GLU A 68 -10.28 7.00 -20.56
N PRO A 69 -11.49 7.60 -20.45
CA PRO A 69 -12.10 7.86 -19.16
C PRO A 69 -12.57 6.54 -18.53
N VAL A 70 -11.73 5.96 -17.68
CA VAL A 70 -12.00 4.71 -16.96
C VAL A 70 -12.04 4.98 -15.47
N TRP A 71 -13.07 4.45 -14.81
CA TRP A 71 -13.16 4.41 -13.35
C TRP A 71 -12.82 3.02 -12.84
N TYR A 72 -12.09 2.99 -11.74
CA TYR A 72 -11.64 1.76 -11.10
C TYR A 72 -12.20 1.71 -9.69
N TYR A 73 -12.93 0.63 -9.41
CA TYR A 73 -13.32 0.24 -8.07
C TYR A 73 -12.46 -0.96 -7.68
N VAL A 74 -11.56 -0.74 -6.73
CA VAL A 74 -10.57 -1.73 -6.32
C VAL A 74 -10.89 -2.17 -4.91
N SER A 75 -10.97 -3.48 -4.69
CA SER A 75 -11.25 -4.10 -3.41
C SER A 75 -10.17 -5.12 -3.10
N ILE A 76 -9.53 -4.99 -1.94
CA ILE A 76 -8.40 -5.83 -1.54
C ILE A 76 -8.65 -6.35 -0.13
N ASP A 77 -8.75 -7.67 0.00
CA ASP A 77 -8.76 -8.36 1.28
C ASP A 77 -7.37 -8.87 1.59
N THR A 78 -6.87 -8.53 2.78
CA THR A 78 -5.56 -8.98 3.25
C THR A 78 -5.69 -9.83 4.51
N LYS A 79 -4.80 -10.82 4.61
CA LYS A 79 -4.62 -11.65 5.80
C LYS A 79 -3.20 -11.52 6.30
N GLN A 80 -3.06 -11.18 7.58
CA GLN A 80 -1.79 -11.08 8.26
C GLN A 80 -1.72 -12.12 9.39
N PRO A 81 -0.81 -13.11 9.29
CA PRO A 81 -0.57 -14.02 10.40
C PRO A 81 0.13 -13.29 11.55
N ALA A 82 0.03 -13.82 12.77
CA ALA A 82 0.76 -13.30 13.92
C ALA A 82 2.27 -13.26 13.59
N PHE A 83 2.89 -12.09 13.76
CA PHE A 83 4.31 -11.82 13.46
C PHE A 83 4.72 -11.93 11.98
N GLY A 84 3.78 -11.98 11.04
CA GLY A 84 4.08 -11.94 9.61
C GLY A 84 3.70 -10.61 8.94
N ARG A 85 4.02 -10.51 7.64
CA ARG A 85 3.58 -9.40 6.80
C ARG A 85 2.18 -9.68 6.21
N PRO A 86 1.35 -8.65 6.01
CA PRO A 86 0.06 -8.82 5.38
C PRO A 86 0.24 -9.30 3.94
N ARG A 87 -0.58 -10.26 3.53
CA ARG A 87 -0.63 -10.78 2.16
C ARG A 87 -2.04 -10.59 1.62
N THR A 88 -2.15 -10.17 0.37
CA THR A 88 -3.43 -10.16 -0.35
C THR A 88 -3.98 -11.58 -0.41
N SER A 89 -5.17 -11.79 0.13
CA SER A 89 -5.88 -13.06 0.08
C SER A 89 -6.94 -13.09 -1.02
N ASP A 90 -7.56 -11.95 -1.30
CA ASP A 90 -8.49 -11.78 -2.41
C ASP A 90 -8.38 -10.35 -2.93
N GLU A 91 -8.61 -10.17 -4.23
CA GLU A 91 -8.59 -8.87 -4.89
C GLU A 91 -9.65 -8.86 -5.98
N MET A 92 -10.40 -7.77 -6.08
CA MET A 92 -11.36 -7.53 -7.14
C MET A 92 -11.19 -6.11 -7.68
N VAL A 93 -11.00 -6.02 -9.00
CA VAL A 93 -10.90 -4.77 -9.74
C VAL A 93 -12.04 -4.73 -10.75
N LEU A 94 -12.96 -3.80 -10.53
CA LEU A 94 -14.02 -3.45 -11.48
C LEU A 94 -13.59 -2.21 -12.27
N LYS A 95 -13.51 -2.37 -13.58
CA LYS A 95 -13.19 -1.31 -14.53
C LYS A 95 -14.46 -0.91 -15.26
N VAL A 96 -14.88 0.33 -15.09
CA VAL A 96 -16.01 0.92 -15.82
C VAL A 96 -15.46 1.91 -16.83
N ARG A 97 -15.57 1.58 -18.11
CA ARG A 97 -15.11 2.43 -19.21
C ARG A 97 -16.26 3.30 -19.69
N PHE A 98 -16.00 4.58 -19.87
CA PHE A 98 -16.99 5.51 -20.39
C PHE A 98 -16.66 5.90 -21.84
N ASP A 99 -17.69 6.29 -22.58
CA ASP A 99 -17.53 7.01 -23.84
C ASP A 99 -17.28 8.52 -23.60
N ASP A 100 -17.05 9.27 -24.67
CA ASP A 100 -16.81 10.72 -24.61
C ASP A 100 -18.03 11.51 -24.11
N ALA A 101 -19.25 10.96 -24.27
CA ALA A 101 -20.48 11.53 -23.75
C ALA A 101 -20.71 11.21 -22.26
N GLY A 102 -19.90 10.33 -21.66
CA GLY A 102 -19.99 9.93 -20.26
C GLY A 102 -20.94 8.75 -20.00
N ASN A 103 -21.34 8.00 -21.02
CA ASN A 103 -22.12 6.77 -20.86
C ASN A 103 -21.20 5.57 -20.64
N VAL A 104 -21.69 4.54 -19.94
CA VAL A 104 -20.95 3.31 -19.72
C VAL A 104 -20.83 2.56 -21.05
N ARG A 105 -19.61 2.45 -21.56
CA ARG A 105 -19.28 1.72 -22.79
C ARG A 105 -19.02 0.24 -22.51
N ALA A 106 -18.30 -0.05 -21.44
CA ALA A 106 -17.92 -1.42 -21.09
C ALA A 106 -17.63 -1.55 -19.60
N ILE A 107 -17.87 -2.75 -19.07
CA ILE A 107 -17.56 -3.13 -17.70
C ILE A 107 -16.71 -4.38 -17.76
N GLU A 108 -15.58 -4.37 -17.07
CA GLU A 108 -14.69 -5.52 -16.97
C GLU A 108 -14.38 -5.79 -15.50
N ARG A 109 -14.46 -7.06 -15.11
CA ARG A 109 -14.04 -7.53 -13.80
C ARG A 109 -12.77 -8.34 -13.92
N SER A 110 -11.84 -8.11 -13.00
CA SER A 110 -10.65 -8.93 -12.82
C SER A 110 -10.41 -9.18 -11.35
N GLY A 111 -9.80 -10.31 -11.02
CA GLY A 111 -9.40 -10.63 -9.67
C GLY A 111 -7.89 -10.76 -9.49
N VAL A 112 -7.53 -11.42 -8.39
CA VAL A 112 -6.15 -11.68 -7.99
C VAL A 112 -5.31 -12.42 -9.05
N GLU A 113 -5.95 -13.13 -9.99
CA GLU A 113 -5.29 -13.84 -11.08
C GLU A 113 -4.54 -12.93 -12.06
N LYS A 114 -4.89 -11.63 -12.12
CA LYS A 114 -4.20 -10.65 -12.96
C LYS A 114 -3.15 -9.83 -12.21
N VAL A 115 -2.94 -10.10 -10.92
CA VAL A 115 -1.96 -9.38 -10.11
C VAL A 115 -0.56 -9.83 -10.49
N VAL A 116 0.23 -8.91 -11.05
CA VAL A 116 1.63 -9.17 -11.43
C VAL A 116 2.55 -8.85 -10.28
N ARG A 117 3.45 -9.77 -9.97
CA ARG A 117 4.54 -9.52 -9.02
C ARG A 117 5.67 -8.81 -9.74
N ILE A 118 5.84 -7.53 -9.46
CA ILE A 118 6.93 -6.72 -10.01
C ILE A 118 8.18 -6.97 -9.18
N ASP A 119 9.28 -7.31 -9.84
CA ASP A 119 10.62 -7.39 -9.27
C ASP A 119 11.45 -6.24 -9.86
N PRO A 120 11.57 -5.10 -9.15
CA PRO A 120 12.30 -3.95 -9.65
C PRO A 120 13.77 -4.28 -9.82
N ASP A 121 14.34 -3.82 -10.93
CA ASP A 121 15.76 -3.94 -11.17
C ASP A 121 16.58 -3.17 -10.12
N GLY A 122 17.68 -3.77 -9.66
CA GLY A 122 18.48 -3.25 -8.56
C GLY A 122 19.47 -2.14 -8.93
N HIS A 123 19.52 -1.71 -10.20
CA HIS A 123 20.40 -0.64 -10.62
C HIS A 123 19.98 0.69 -9.99
N LYS A 124 20.97 1.48 -9.60
CA LYS A 124 20.77 2.79 -8.98
C LYS A 124 21.24 3.85 -9.96
N THR A 125 20.43 4.88 -10.17
CA THR A 125 20.87 6.07 -10.92
C THR A 125 21.94 6.79 -10.10
N GLU A 126 23.14 6.91 -10.65
CA GLU A 126 24.21 7.67 -10.00
C GLU A 126 23.77 9.12 -9.79
N THR A 127 24.00 9.64 -8.59
CA THR A 127 23.72 11.03 -8.27
C THR A 127 24.86 11.90 -8.76
N LEU A 128 24.56 13.09 -9.30
CA LEU A 128 25.58 14.10 -9.68
C LEU A 128 26.32 14.71 -8.47
N GLY A 129 25.93 14.36 -7.24
CA GLY A 129 26.57 14.84 -6.00
C GLY A 129 27.75 13.97 -5.56
N ALA A 130 28.50 14.47 -4.57
CA ALA A 130 29.59 13.72 -3.97
C ALA A 130 29.08 12.51 -3.16
N HIS A 131 29.69 11.35 -3.34
CA HIS A 131 29.47 10.18 -2.48
C HIS A 131 30.17 10.39 -1.14
N ARG A 132 29.45 10.90 -0.15
CA ARG A 132 29.97 11.03 1.22
C ARG A 132 29.80 9.72 1.97
N GLY A 133 30.87 9.28 2.62
CA GLY A 133 30.82 8.15 3.55
C GLY A 133 30.22 8.57 4.90
N PHE A 134 29.78 7.60 5.71
CA PHE A 134 29.19 7.85 7.04
C PHE A 134 30.02 8.81 7.91
N PHE A 135 31.34 8.66 7.94
CA PHE A 135 32.21 9.52 8.77
C PHE A 135 32.44 10.91 8.18
N GLU A 136 32.37 11.05 6.86
CA GLU A 136 32.45 12.35 6.19
C GLU A 136 31.17 13.15 6.41
N ASP A 137 30.00 12.49 6.42
CA ASP A 137 28.76 13.12 6.86
C ASP A 137 28.77 13.45 8.37
N LEU A 138 29.34 12.58 9.20
CA LEU A 138 29.39 12.77 10.65
C LEU A 138 30.35 13.88 11.10
N PHE A 139 31.50 14.00 10.45
CA PHE A 139 32.58 14.90 10.88
C PHE A 139 32.96 15.97 9.85
N GLY A 140 32.41 15.96 8.63
CA GLY A 140 32.79 16.89 7.56
C GLY A 140 32.47 18.37 7.82
N ASN A 141 31.70 18.67 8.87
CA ASN A 141 31.43 20.04 9.33
C ASN A 141 32.30 20.47 10.54
N ILE A 142 33.11 19.58 11.12
CA ILE A 142 33.99 19.93 12.24
C ILE A 142 35.19 20.72 11.71
N GLY A 143 35.13 22.05 11.86
CA GLY A 143 36.17 23.00 11.45
C GLY A 143 35.65 24.19 10.63
N THR A 144 34.48 24.06 10.00
CA THR A 144 33.89 25.12 9.14
C THR A 144 33.01 26.09 9.93
N VAL A 145 32.38 25.63 11.01
CA VAL A 145 31.55 26.47 11.89
C VAL A 145 32.33 26.87 13.14
N GLY A 146 33.11 27.96 13.06
CA GLY A 146 33.67 28.60 14.26
C GLY A 146 35.12 29.07 14.22
N ALA A 147 35.82 29.09 13.08
CA ALA A 147 37.16 29.66 12.99
C ALA A 147 37.10 31.13 12.50
N PRO A 148 37.17 32.15 13.37
CA PRO A 148 37.40 33.51 12.93
C PRO A 148 38.83 33.62 12.39
N GLY A 149 38.98 33.79 11.07
CA GLY A 149 40.22 34.28 10.46
C GLY A 149 41.01 33.33 9.55
N ALA A 150 40.53 32.14 9.21
CA ALA A 150 41.20 31.31 8.21
C ALA A 150 40.51 31.46 6.84
N GLY A 151 41.05 32.34 5.99
CA GLY A 151 40.70 32.39 4.57
C GLY A 151 41.10 31.09 3.89
N GLY A 152 40.12 30.25 3.56
CA GLY A 152 40.28 29.13 2.64
C GLY A 152 40.19 29.61 1.18
N PRO A 153 40.84 28.91 0.23
CA PRO A 153 40.88 29.35 -1.16
C PRO A 153 39.46 29.38 -1.74
N SER A 154 39.11 30.52 -2.33
CA SER A 154 37.90 30.71 -3.14
C SER A 154 37.89 29.69 -4.28
N GLY A 155 37.21 28.57 -4.07
CA GLY A 155 36.69 27.73 -5.14
C GLY A 155 35.44 28.41 -5.69
N ASP A 156 35.53 28.79 -6.95
CA ASP A 156 34.49 29.48 -7.72
C ASP A 156 33.22 28.62 -7.78
N ASN A 157 32.30 28.87 -6.85
CA ASN A 157 30.97 28.25 -6.83
C ASN A 157 30.00 29.10 -7.67
N THR A 158 30.25 29.20 -8.98
CA THR A 158 29.19 29.54 -9.94
C THR A 158 28.33 28.31 -10.22
N GLY A 159 27.71 27.79 -9.16
CA GLY A 159 26.74 26.71 -9.20
C GLY A 159 25.38 27.23 -8.75
N ARG A 160 24.70 27.95 -9.64
CA ARG A 160 23.29 28.31 -9.46
C ARG A 160 22.49 27.01 -9.26
N GLY A 161 22.00 26.78 -8.05
CA GLY A 161 21.15 25.63 -7.75
C GLY A 161 19.90 25.63 -8.64
N PRO A 162 19.39 24.46 -9.11
CA PRO A 162 18.26 24.42 -10.03
C PRO A 162 16.91 24.80 -9.39
N ASN A 163 16.84 24.94 -8.07
CA ASN A 163 15.58 25.09 -7.35
C ASN A 163 15.56 26.44 -6.62
N GLY A 164 15.45 27.53 -7.39
CA GLY A 164 14.89 28.77 -6.89
C GLY A 164 13.37 28.68 -7.00
N SER A 165 12.68 28.86 -5.87
CA SER A 165 11.25 29.18 -5.89
C SER A 165 11.00 30.55 -6.50
#